data_AF-A0A9Q1H274-F1
#
_entry.id   AF-A0A9Q1H274-F1
#
_cell.length_a   1.000
_cell.length_b   1.000
_cell.length_c   1.000
_cell.angle_alpha   90.00
_cell.angle_beta   90.00
_cell.angle_gamma   90.00
#
_symmetry.space_group_name_H-M   'P 1'
#
loop_
_entity.id
_entity.type
_entity.pdbx_description
1 polymer ?
#
loop_
_entity_poly.entity_id
_entity_poly.type
_entity_poly.pdbx_seq_one_letter_code
_entity_poly.pdbx_strand_id
1 'polypeptide(L)'
;MSREVLRAARKKRKCWRRYRVSKNSDDFAVYKKQELLVKNLVIDTKAKFEKQLAKEVKVNPKSFHAYVRSKQKVKEGVGPLQRWFVIS
;
A
#
# COMPACT_ATOMS: atom_id res chain seq x y z
N MET A 1 0.72 4.75 -5.02
CA MET A 1 -0.62 5.01 -4.43
C MET A 1 -1.47 5.68 -5.50
N SER A 2 -2.66 5.17 -5.83
CA SER A 2 -3.43 5.74 -6.95
C SER A 2 -4.01 7.13 -6.62
N ARG A 3 -4.15 8.00 -7.63
CA ARG A 3 -4.73 9.35 -7.47
C ARG A 3 -6.16 9.30 -6.92
N GLU A 4 -6.89 8.24 -7.24
CA GLU A 4 -8.24 7.97 -6.74
C GLU A 4 -8.25 7.69 -5.24
N VAL A 5 -7.33 6.84 -4.76
CA VAL A 5 -7.17 6.56 -3.31
C VAL A 5 -6.87 7.83 -2.55
N LEU A 6 -5.98 8.69 -3.08
CA LEU A 6 -5.65 9.97 -2.46
C LEU A 6 -6.87 10.91 -2.40
N ARG A 7 -7.66 10.99 -3.47
CA ARG A 7 -8.90 11.78 -3.50
C ARG A 7 -9.91 11.26 -2.48
N ALA A 8 -10.15 9.96 -2.44
CA ALA A 8 -11.07 9.33 -1.49
C ALA A 8 -10.62 9.53 -0.03
N ALA A 9 -9.31 9.42 0.25
CA ALA A 9 -8.75 9.66 1.57
C ALA A 9 -8.91 11.11 2.02
N ARG A 10 -8.70 12.09 1.12
CA ARG A 10 -8.95 13.51 1.40
C ARG A 10 -10.43 13.77 1.70
N LYS A 11 -11.33 13.13 0.94
CA LYS A 11 -12.78 13.20 1.18
C LYS A 11 -13.15 12.63 2.55
N LYS A 12 -12.62 11.46 2.94
CA LYS A 12 -12.78 10.89 4.30
C LYS A 12 -12.38 11.90 5.38
N ARG A 13 -11.21 12.54 5.24
CA ARG A 13 -10.73 13.56 6.19
C ARG A 13 -11.66 14.78 6.25
N LYS A 14 -12.25 15.20 5.13
CA LYS A 14 -13.22 16.30 5.10
C LYS A 14 -14.51 15.91 5.83
N CYS A 15 -15.04 14.71 5.59
CA CYS A 15 -16.23 14.20 6.30
C CYS A 15 -16.00 14.10 7.80
N TRP A 16 -14.81 13.63 8.23
CA TRP A 16 -14.46 13.58 9.65
C TRP A 16 -14.43 14.96 10.29
N ARG A 17 -13.81 15.96 9.63
CA ARG A 17 -13.80 17.34 10.12
C ARG A 17 -15.21 17.90 10.24
N ARG A 18 -16.09 17.62 9.27
CA ARG A 18 -17.49 18.07 9.30
C ARG A 18 -18.24 17.48 10.48
N TYR A 19 -18.17 16.16 10.66
CA TYR A 19 -18.77 15.47 11.80
C TYR A 19 -18.23 16.00 13.14
N ARG A 20 -16.94 16.31 13.24
CA ARG A 20 -16.37 16.88 14.48
C ARG A 20 -16.95 18.24 14.86
N VAL A 21 -17.42 19.02 13.89
CA VAL A 21 -18.05 20.33 14.11
C VAL A 21 -19.55 20.17 14.36
N SER A 22 -20.26 19.42 13.52
CA SER A 22 -21.72 19.27 13.60
C SER A 22 -22.17 18.31 14.71
N LYS A 23 -21.38 17.28 15.02
CA LYS A 23 -21.73 16.13 15.87
C LYS A 23 -23.05 15.43 15.49
N ASN A 24 -23.53 15.65 14.26
CA ASN A 24 -24.78 15.05 13.80
C ASN A 24 -24.56 13.59 13.36
N SER A 25 -25.57 12.75 13.61
CA SER A 25 -25.59 11.33 13.23
C SER A 25 -25.47 11.14 11.71
N ASP A 26 -26.12 11.99 10.91
CA ASP A 26 -26.06 11.89 9.45
C ASP A 26 -24.64 12.09 8.91
N ASP A 27 -23.90 13.04 9.48
CA ASP A 27 -22.52 13.30 9.11
C ASP A 27 -21.58 12.16 9.49
N PHE A 28 -21.86 11.49 10.61
CA PHE A 28 -21.16 10.28 11.00
C PHE A 28 -21.42 9.14 10.00
N ALA A 29 -22.68 8.95 9.58
CA ALA A 29 -23.04 7.95 8.58
C ALA A 29 -22.32 8.21 7.24
N VAL A 30 -22.23 9.47 6.81
CA VAL A 30 -21.47 9.85 5.61
C VAL A 30 -19.98 9.54 5.77
N TYR A 31 -19.39 9.85 6.93
CA TYR A 31 -18.00 9.50 7.22
C TYR A 31 -17.77 7.98 7.15
N LYS A 32 -18.66 7.18 7.75
CA LYS A 32 -18.57 5.72 7.75
C LYS A 32 -18.66 5.12 6.34
N LYS A 33 -19.59 5.61 5.52
CA LYS A 33 -19.65 5.22 4.10
C LYS A 33 -18.34 5.55 3.38
N GLN A 34 -17.79 6.73 3.60
CA GLN A 34 -16.54 7.14 2.97
C GLN A 34 -15.32 6.34 3.49
N GLU A 35 -15.33 5.92 4.75
CA GLU A 35 -14.33 5.05 5.36
C GLU A 35 -14.31 3.67 4.69
N LEU A 36 -15.48 3.05 4.52
CA LEU A 36 -15.62 1.77 3.83
C LEU A 36 -15.15 1.86 2.37
N LEU A 37 -15.55 2.92 1.66
CA LEU A 37 -15.11 3.15 0.27
C LEU A 37 -13.58 3.25 0.15
N VAL A 38 -12.93 3.99 1.05
CA VAL A 38 -11.46 4.10 1.05
C VAL A 38 -10.81 2.75 1.33
N LYS A 39 -11.35 1.97 2.27
CA LYS A 39 -10.83 0.63 2.60
C LYS A 39 -10.88 -0.29 1.38
N ASN A 40 -12.03 -0.38 0.72
CA ASN A 40 -12.21 -1.24 -0.46
C ASN A 40 -11.31 -0.79 -1.61
N LEU A 41 -11.23 0.51 -1.87
CA LEU A 41 -10.38 1.05 -2.93
C LEU A 41 -8.89 0.74 -2.71
N VAL A 42 -8.41 0.77 -1.46
CA VAL A 42 -7.03 0.40 -1.11
C VAL A 42 -6.79 -1.10 -1.35
N ILE A 43 -7.75 -1.95 -1.00
CA ILE A 43 -7.67 -3.40 -1.24
C ILE A 43 -7.64 -3.67 -2.75
N ASP A 44 -8.57 -3.09 -3.50
CA ASP A 44 -8.67 -3.28 -4.95
C ASP A 44 -7.43 -2.79 -5.68
N THR A 45 -6.91 -1.62 -5.31
CA THR A 45 -5.70 -1.08 -5.93
C THR A 45 -4.46 -1.92 -5.65
N LYS A 46 -4.33 -2.51 -4.45
CA LYS A 46 -3.27 -3.48 -4.16
C LYS A 46 -3.43 -4.74 -5.00
N ALA A 47 -4.63 -5.32 -5.03
CA ALA A 47 -4.89 -6.53 -5.81
C ALA A 47 -4.67 -6.31 -7.31
N LYS A 48 -5.07 -5.15 -7.86
CA LYS A 48 -4.80 -4.79 -9.26
C LYS A 48 -3.30 -4.66 -9.54
N PHE A 49 -2.54 -4.03 -8.63
CA PHE A 49 -1.10 -3.91 -8.74
C PHE A 49 -0.41 -5.29 -8.72
N GLU A 50 -0.79 -6.17 -7.79
CA GLU A 50 -0.25 -7.53 -7.69
C GLU A 50 -0.59 -8.37 -8.93
N LYS A 51 -1.83 -8.27 -9.43
CA LYS A 51 -2.24 -8.92 -10.69
C LYS A 51 -1.42 -8.44 -11.88
N GLN A 52 -1.16 -7.13 -11.98
CA GLN A 52 -0.33 -6.58 -13.04
C GLN A 52 1.11 -7.12 -12.96
N LEU A 53 1.67 -7.13 -11.76
CA LEU A 53 3.01 -7.63 -11.52
C LEU A 53 3.16 -9.12 -11.87
N ALA A 54 2.15 -9.93 -11.56
CA ALA A 54 2.12 -11.35 -11.91
C ALA A 54 2.03 -11.56 -13.43
N LYS A 55 1.25 -10.74 -14.14
CA LYS A 55 1.16 -10.79 -15.62
C LYS A 55 2.48 -10.44 -16.28
N GLU A 56 3.19 -9.46 -15.73
CA GLU A 56 4.46 -8.96 -16.29
C GLU A 56 5.67 -9.83 -15.91
N VAL A 57 5.50 -10.93 -15.17
CA VAL A 57 6.64 -11.72 -14.65
C VAL A 57 7.58 -12.23 -15.74
N LYS A 58 7.05 -12.55 -16.93
CA LYS A 58 7.83 -13.03 -18.07
C LYS A 58 8.65 -11.92 -18.73
N VAL A 59 8.17 -10.68 -18.66
CA VAL A 59 8.79 -9.50 -19.31
C VAL A 59 9.72 -8.77 -18.34
N ASN A 60 9.32 -8.68 -17.07
CA ASN A 60 10.07 -8.02 -16.00
C ASN A 60 10.08 -8.89 -14.72
N PRO A 61 10.83 -10.00 -14.71
CA PRO A 61 10.89 -10.88 -13.54
C PRO A 61 11.50 -10.19 -12.31
N LYS A 62 12.38 -9.21 -12.51
CA LYS A 62 13.06 -8.48 -11.42
C LYS A 62 12.07 -7.74 -10.52
N SER A 63 11.08 -7.06 -11.08
CA SER A 63 10.09 -6.31 -10.31
C SER A 63 9.22 -7.25 -9.45
N PHE A 64 8.82 -8.39 -10.00
CA PHE A 64 8.08 -9.42 -9.28
C PHE A 64 8.88 -9.96 -8.09
N HIS A 65 10.11 -10.42 -8.30
CA HIS A 65 10.94 -10.94 -7.23
C HIS A 65 11.32 -9.88 -6.19
N ALA A 66 11.54 -8.62 -6.61
CA ALA A 66 11.75 -7.52 -5.68
C ALA A 66 10.52 -7.29 -4.79
N TYR A 67 9.31 -7.33 -5.35
CA TYR A 67 8.08 -7.25 -4.57
C TYR A 67 7.96 -8.42 -3.58
N VAL A 68 8.15 -9.65 -4.04
CA VAL A 68 8.10 -10.85 -3.17
C VAL A 68 9.11 -10.71 -2.02
N ARG A 69 10.36 -10.36 -2.30
CA ARG A 69 11.39 -10.10 -1.26
C ARG A 69 10.98 -9.00 -0.29
N SER A 70 10.33 -7.94 -0.77
CA SER A 70 9.83 -6.86 0.10
C SER A 70 8.71 -7.30 1.06
N LYS A 71 8.01 -8.41 0.74
CA LYS A 71 6.92 -8.99 1.54
C LYS A 71 7.35 -10.15 2.42
N GLN A 72 8.56 -10.69 2.22
CA GLN A 72 9.10 -11.74 3.06
C GLN A 72 9.36 -11.21 4.48
N LYS A 73 8.97 -12.00 5.48
CA LYS A 73 9.19 -11.70 6.91
C LYS A 73 10.68 -11.75 7.26
N VAL A 74 11.37 -12.76 6.74
CA VAL A 74 12.82 -12.93 6.88
C VAL A 74 13.48 -12.21 5.72
N LYS A 75 14.29 -11.19 6.03
CA LYS A 75 15.16 -10.56 5.04
C LYS A 75 16.51 -11.27 5.15
N GLU A 76 16.88 -12.01 4.11
CA GLU A 76 18.22 -12.56 4.01
C GLU A 76 19.20 -11.40 3.93
N GLY A 77 19.87 -11.12 5.05
CA GLY A 77 21.07 -10.29 5.03
C GLY A 77 22.18 -11.13 4.45
N VAL A 78 22.82 -10.67 3.39
CA VAL A 78 24.15 -11.18 3.04
C VAL A 78 25.01 -10.85 4.26
N GLY A 79 25.33 -11.87 5.05
CA GLY A 79 26.25 -11.73 6.17
C GLY A 79 27.54 -11.06 5.67
N PRO A 80 28.31 -10.40 6.56
CA PRO A 80 29.49 -9.63 6.14
C PRO A 80 30.34 -10.48 5.20
N LEU A 81 30.47 -10.01 3.95
CA LEU A 81 31.34 -10.63 2.96
C LEU A 81 32.76 -10.58 3.55
N GLN A 82 33.25 -11.72 4.03
CA GLN A 82 34.62 -11.80 4.51
C GLN A 82 35.51 -11.39 3.34
N ARG A 83 36.13 -10.22 3.48
CA ARG A 83 37.15 -9.74 2.56
C ARG A 83 38.38 -10.62 2.81
N TRP A 84 38.38 -11.82 2.23
CA TRP A 84 39.58 -12.64 2.07
C TRP A 84 40.52 -11.86 1.18
N PHE A 85 41.43 -11.09 1.76
CA PHE A 85 42.75 -10.70 1.22
C PHE A 85 43.30 -9.57 2.13
N VAL A 86 43.91 -9.98 3.23
CA VAL A 86 45.09 -9.28 3.75
C VAL A 86 46.14 -10.37 3.93
N ILE A 87 46.86 -10.63 2.86
CA ILE A 87 48.13 -11.37 2.87
C ILE A 87 49.21 -10.32 2.65
N SER A 88 50.29 -10.44 3.43
CA SER A 88 51.56 -9.69 3.44
C SER A 88 51.62 -8.50 4.38
#